data_AF-A0A962Y4G4-F1
#
_entry.id   AF-A0A962Y4G4-F1
#
_cell.length_a   1.000
_cell.length_b   1.000
_cell.length_c   1.000
_cell.angle_alpha   90.00
_cell.angle_beta   90.00
_cell.angle_gamma   90.00
#
_symmetry.space_group_name_H-M   'P 1'
#
loop_
_entity.id
_entity.type
_entity.pdbx_description
1 polymer ?
#
loop_
_entity_poly.entity_id
_entity_poly.type
_entity_poly.pdbx_seq_one_letter_code
_entity_poly.pdbx_strand_id
1 'polypeptide(L)'
;TLLLKPIVVMGHLLGGFATFGLLVLLALRSAPRRPPATDGRWRTAAAAGLLILALQIALGGWTSSNYAALACLDFPTCQGSWAPDMDFDEAFVMWRGLGVNYEYGVLEHPARTAIHVTHRIGALITFLFLGWLVIAILRAGGPLVGAALLVGGLLLLQVGLGIGNVLLHLPLTVATAHNGVAALLLVSLIYLNYRLWRQPY
;
A
#
# COMPACT_ATOMS: atom_id res chain seq x y z
N THR A 1 -3.91 -26.23 -14.48
CA THR A 1 -3.79 -25.36 -13.29
C THR A 1 -4.41 -24.02 -13.64
N LEU A 2 -5.16 -23.36 -12.75
CA LEU A 2 -5.69 -22.03 -13.05
C LEU A 2 -4.49 -21.11 -13.35
N LEU A 3 -4.28 -20.82 -14.65
CA LEU A 3 -3.23 -19.94 -15.17
C LEU A 3 -3.27 -18.64 -14.37
N LEU A 4 -2.09 -18.10 -14.02
CA LEU A 4 -1.88 -16.95 -13.13
C LEU A 4 -2.69 -15.71 -13.55
N LYS A 5 -3.98 -15.70 -13.22
CA LYS A 5 -4.85 -14.55 -13.47
C LYS A 5 -4.48 -13.46 -12.45
N PRO A 6 -4.17 -12.22 -12.89
CA PRO A 6 -3.75 -11.15 -11.99
C PRO A 6 -4.70 -10.91 -10.81
N ILE A 7 -6.00 -11.05 -11.04
CA ILE A 7 -7.02 -10.93 -10.00
C ILE A 7 -6.91 -12.00 -8.90
N VAL A 8 -6.52 -13.23 -9.26
CA VAL A 8 -6.37 -14.33 -8.29
C VAL A 8 -5.13 -14.09 -7.45
N VAL A 9 -4.01 -13.70 -8.06
CA VAL A 9 -2.76 -13.39 -7.35
C VAL A 9 -2.94 -12.18 -6.42
N MET A 10 -3.57 -11.11 -6.92
CA MET A 10 -3.92 -9.93 -6.13
C MET A 10 -4.87 -10.30 -4.98
N GLY A 11 -5.87 -11.14 -5.25
CA GLY A 11 -6.81 -11.64 -4.23
C GLY A 11 -6.11 -12.39 -3.10
N HIS A 12 -5.10 -13.22 -3.41
CA HIS A 12 -4.30 -13.90 -2.38
C HIS A 12 -3.51 -12.91 -1.53
N LEU A 13 -2.87 -11.91 -2.15
CA LEU A 13 -2.13 -10.87 -1.43
C LEU A 13 -3.06 -10.08 -0.49
N LEU A 14 -4.17 -9.57 -1.03
CA LEU A 14 -5.16 -8.81 -0.25
C LEU A 14 -5.78 -9.66 0.86
N GLY A 15 -6.10 -10.93 0.59
CA GLY A 15 -6.59 -11.89 1.58
C GLY A 15 -5.57 -12.13 2.70
N GLY A 16 -4.29 -12.25 2.38
CA GLY A 16 -3.21 -12.38 3.35
C GLY A 16 -3.09 -11.15 4.26
N PHE A 17 -3.08 -9.95 3.67
CA PHE A 17 -3.02 -8.69 4.41
C PHE A 17 -4.25 -8.47 5.30
N ALA A 18 -5.45 -8.78 4.78
CA ALA A 18 -6.69 -8.71 5.54
C ALA A 18 -6.67 -9.69 6.71
N THR A 19 -6.28 -10.94 6.49
CA THR A 19 -6.18 -11.96 7.54
C THR A 19 -5.20 -11.54 8.63
N PHE A 20 -4.01 -11.09 8.24
CA PHE A 20 -3.00 -10.60 9.20
C PHE A 20 -3.52 -9.39 9.99
N GLY A 21 -4.13 -8.42 9.32
CA GLY A 21 -4.75 -7.26 9.95
C GLY A 21 -5.86 -7.61 10.94
N LEU A 22 -6.73 -8.56 10.58
CA LEU A 22 -7.81 -9.04 11.44
C LEU A 22 -7.29 -9.81 12.65
N LEU A 23 -6.25 -10.63 12.48
CA LEU A 23 -5.60 -11.34 13.59
C LEU A 23 -4.96 -10.37 14.58
N VAL A 24 -4.27 -9.33 14.10
CA VAL A 24 -3.73 -8.28 14.96
C VAL A 24 -4.87 -7.53 15.67
N LEU A 25 -5.94 -7.18 14.97
CA LEU A 25 -7.09 -6.51 15.57
C LEU A 25 -7.75 -7.38 16.66
N LEU A 26 -7.89 -8.68 16.41
CA LEU A 26 -8.40 -9.65 17.38
C LEU A 26 -7.50 -9.70 18.62
N ALA A 27 -6.18 -9.83 18.43
CA ALA A 27 -5.20 -9.83 19.51
C ALA A 27 -5.24 -8.54 20.34
N LEU A 28 -5.40 -7.38 19.71
CA LEU A 28 -5.52 -6.09 20.39
C LEU A 28 -6.82 -5.97 21.21
N ARG A 29 -7.92 -6.59 20.75
CA ARG A 29 -9.21 -6.60 21.45
C ARG A 29 -9.27 -7.61 22.60
N SER A 30 -8.55 -8.73 22.49
CA SER A 30 -8.47 -9.78 23.52
C SER A 30 -7.39 -9.51 24.57
N ALA A 31 -6.45 -8.58 24.33
CA ALA A 31 -5.38 -8.25 25.26
C ALA A 31 -5.91 -7.83 26.66
N PRO A 32 -5.39 -8.42 27.76
CA PRO A 32 -5.79 -8.06 29.12
C PRO A 32 -5.41 -6.62 29.48
N ARG A 33 -4.22 -6.17 29.05
CA ARG A 33 -3.76 -4.79 29.23
C ARG A 33 -4.26 -3.94 28.08
N ARG A 34 -5.09 -2.98 28.45
CA ARG A 34 -5.80 -2.12 27.54
C ARG A 34 -5.13 -0.75 27.53
N PRO A 35 -4.68 -0.24 26.37
CA PRO A 35 -4.11 1.09 26.32
C PRO A 35 -5.17 2.14 26.67
N PRO A 36 -4.77 3.31 27.21
CA PRO A 36 -5.70 4.36 27.61
C PRO A 36 -6.48 4.87 26.40
N ALA A 37 -7.76 5.20 26.65
CA ALA A 37 -8.63 5.79 25.65
C ALA A 37 -8.09 7.15 25.19
N THR A 38 -8.40 7.51 23.96
CA THR A 38 -7.94 8.76 23.35
C THR A 38 -9.12 9.52 22.77
N ASP A 39 -8.99 10.84 22.68
CA ASP A 39 -9.98 11.67 22.03
C ASP A 39 -10.17 11.22 20.57
N GLY A 40 -11.43 11.21 20.12
CA GLY A 40 -11.83 10.76 18.80
C GLY A 40 -11.53 11.73 17.67
N ARG A 41 -10.86 12.85 17.94
CA ARG A 41 -10.59 13.93 16.99
C ARG A 41 -10.05 13.47 15.63
N TRP A 42 -9.18 12.46 15.61
CA TRP A 42 -8.55 11.97 14.38
C TRP A 42 -9.18 10.68 13.82
N ARG A 43 -10.32 10.22 14.34
CA ARG A 43 -10.96 8.95 13.94
C ARG A 43 -11.28 8.87 12.46
N THR A 44 -11.89 9.93 11.90
CA THR A 44 -12.27 9.99 10.49
C THR A 44 -11.05 10.05 9.59
N ALA A 45 -10.05 10.87 9.94
CA ALA A 45 -8.80 10.96 9.21
C ALA A 45 -8.01 9.64 9.23
N ALA A 46 -7.97 8.94 10.37
CA ALA A 46 -7.30 7.64 10.48
C ALA A 46 -8.03 6.54 9.69
N ALA A 47 -9.36 6.56 9.64
CA ALA A 47 -10.16 5.63 8.84
C ALA A 47 -9.95 5.89 7.32
N ALA A 48 -9.94 7.16 6.91
CA ALA A 48 -9.61 7.54 5.54
C ALA A 48 -8.18 7.12 5.17
N GLY A 49 -7.21 7.31 6.07
CA GLY A 49 -5.83 6.86 5.86
C GLY A 49 -5.71 5.35 5.68
N LEU A 50 -6.49 4.57 6.43
CA LEU A 50 -6.55 3.11 6.28
C LEU A 50 -7.11 2.71 4.92
N LEU A 51 -8.16 3.38 4.46
CA LEU A 51 -8.74 3.14 3.13
C LEU A 51 -7.75 3.49 2.01
N ILE A 52 -7.09 4.65 2.11
CA ILE A 52 -6.08 5.10 1.14
C ILE A 52 -4.93 4.08 1.05
N LEU A 53 -4.40 3.63 2.20
CA LEU A 53 -3.34 2.62 2.22
C LEU A 53 -3.81 1.28 1.64
N ALA A 54 -5.04 0.86 1.94
CA ALA A 54 -5.59 -0.38 1.38
C ALA A 54 -5.71 -0.33 -0.15
N LEU A 55 -6.18 0.79 -0.70
CA LEU A 55 -6.21 1.01 -2.16
C LEU A 55 -4.80 1.02 -2.74
N GLN A 56 -3.83 1.62 -2.06
CA GLN A 56 -2.43 1.63 -2.51
C GLN A 56 -1.80 0.23 -2.51
N ILE A 57 -2.11 -0.59 -1.51
CA ILE A 57 -1.69 -2.00 -1.47
C ILE A 57 -2.33 -2.78 -2.63
N ALA A 58 -3.61 -2.53 -2.92
CA ALA A 58 -4.27 -3.14 -4.07
C ALA A 58 -3.61 -2.73 -5.40
N LEU A 59 -3.29 -1.44 -5.59
CA LEU A 59 -2.54 -0.96 -6.76
C LEU A 59 -1.14 -1.60 -6.86
N GLY A 60 -0.46 -1.80 -5.73
CA GLY A 60 0.83 -2.50 -5.69
C GLY A 60 0.70 -3.97 -6.07
N GLY A 61 -0.34 -4.65 -5.58
CA GLY A 61 -0.70 -6.01 -5.98
C GLY A 61 -1.05 -6.11 -7.46
N TRP A 62 -1.74 -5.11 -8.01
CA TRP A 62 -2.04 -5.02 -9.45
C TRP A 62 -0.76 -4.83 -10.26
N THR A 63 0.17 -3.99 -9.79
CA THR A 63 1.46 -3.75 -10.44
C THR A 63 2.33 -5.02 -10.50
N SER A 64 2.42 -5.77 -9.40
CA SER A 64 3.22 -6.99 -9.33
C SER A 64 2.61 -8.13 -10.16
N SER A 65 1.29 -8.31 -10.08
CA SER A 65 0.58 -9.37 -10.80
C SER A 65 0.53 -9.18 -12.32
N ASN A 66 0.68 -7.94 -12.81
CA ASN A 66 0.79 -7.63 -14.24
C ASN A 66 2.25 -7.44 -14.72
N TYR A 67 3.25 -7.74 -13.88
CA TYR A 67 4.67 -7.51 -14.18
C TYR A 67 4.98 -6.06 -14.63
N ALA A 68 4.21 -5.09 -14.15
CA ALA A 68 4.30 -3.69 -14.56
C ALA A 68 5.40 -2.91 -13.82
N ALA A 69 5.98 -3.49 -12.76
CA ALA A 69 7.03 -2.86 -11.96
C ALA A 69 8.29 -2.49 -12.78
N LEU A 70 8.54 -3.17 -13.90
CA LEU A 70 9.67 -2.89 -14.80
C LEU A 70 9.34 -1.97 -15.97
N ALA A 71 8.11 -1.44 -16.05
CA ALA A 71 7.70 -0.55 -17.16
C ALA A 71 8.41 0.83 -17.11
N CYS A 72 8.80 1.28 -15.93
CA CYS A 72 9.51 2.54 -15.71
C CYS A 72 10.74 2.23 -14.85
N LEU A 73 11.94 2.27 -15.45
CA LEU A 73 13.21 1.95 -14.77
C LEU A 73 13.93 3.19 -14.23
N ASP A 74 13.37 4.38 -14.49
CA ASP A 74 13.83 5.66 -14.01
C ASP A 74 12.88 6.27 -12.97
N PHE A 75 13.40 7.23 -12.22
CA PHE A 75 12.71 8.02 -11.21
C PHE A 75 13.35 9.42 -11.15
N PRO A 76 12.59 10.52 -11.08
CA PRO A 76 11.13 10.61 -10.91
C PRO A 76 10.32 10.47 -12.21
N THR A 77 10.96 10.61 -13.37
CA THR A 77 10.33 10.40 -14.68
C THR A 77 9.99 8.93 -14.92
N CYS A 78 9.23 8.65 -15.97
CA CYS A 78 9.10 7.33 -16.55
C CYS A 78 9.50 7.40 -18.03
N GLN A 79 10.50 6.61 -18.42
CA GLN A 79 11.06 6.57 -19.77
C GLN A 79 11.58 7.93 -20.25
N GLY A 80 12.15 8.73 -19.34
CA GLY A 80 12.64 10.07 -19.62
C GLY A 80 11.55 11.13 -19.83
N SER A 81 10.27 10.77 -19.63
CA SER A 81 9.12 11.67 -19.72
C SER A 81 8.36 11.77 -18.39
N TRP A 82 7.77 12.94 -18.13
CA TRP A 82 6.81 13.12 -17.03
C TRP A 82 5.39 12.70 -17.42
N ALA A 83 5.11 12.64 -18.71
CA ALA A 83 3.86 12.16 -19.30
C ALA A 83 4.22 11.17 -20.41
N PRO A 84 4.61 9.92 -20.05
CA PRO A 84 4.86 8.89 -21.03
C PRO A 84 3.55 8.48 -21.71
N ASP A 85 3.67 7.76 -22.82
CA ASP A 85 2.51 7.15 -23.47
C ASP A 85 1.87 6.10 -22.53
N MET A 86 0.56 6.21 -22.34
CA MET A 86 -0.20 5.47 -21.33
C MET A 86 -1.56 5.08 -21.89
N ASP A 87 -1.84 3.78 -21.85
CA ASP A 87 -3.14 3.23 -22.23
C ASP A 87 -3.89 2.80 -20.96
N PHE A 88 -4.85 3.62 -20.52
CA PHE A 88 -5.68 3.33 -19.35
C PHE A 88 -6.84 2.37 -19.65
N ASP A 89 -7.28 2.30 -20.90
CA ASP A 89 -8.38 1.45 -21.33
C ASP A 89 -7.99 -0.01 -21.15
N GLU A 90 -6.75 -0.35 -21.51
CA GLU A 90 -6.20 -1.69 -21.29
C GLU A 90 -5.56 -1.88 -19.90
N ALA A 91 -5.13 -0.82 -19.20
CA ALA A 91 -4.44 -0.94 -17.90
C ALA A 91 -5.25 -1.62 -16.77
N PHE A 92 -6.56 -1.44 -16.75
CA PHE A 92 -7.43 -1.85 -15.64
C PHE A 92 -8.53 -2.84 -16.03
N VAL A 93 -8.39 -3.50 -17.20
CA VAL A 93 -9.31 -4.57 -17.61
C VAL A 93 -9.15 -5.77 -16.70
N MET A 94 -10.16 -5.98 -15.85
CA MET A 94 -10.15 -6.99 -14.79
C MET A 94 -10.34 -8.43 -15.31
N TRP A 95 -10.91 -8.59 -16.51
CA TRP A 95 -11.22 -9.89 -17.11
C TRP A 95 -11.18 -9.86 -18.65
N ARG A 96 -10.10 -10.35 -19.27
CA ARG A 96 -9.97 -10.46 -20.75
C ARG A 96 -10.45 -11.82 -21.33
N GLY A 97 -11.36 -12.53 -20.66
CA GLY A 97 -11.90 -13.81 -21.14
C GLY A 97 -11.11 -15.07 -20.74
N LEU A 98 -11.52 -16.22 -21.29
CA LEU A 98 -10.90 -17.54 -21.08
C LEU A 98 -9.87 -17.81 -22.20
N GLY A 99 -8.62 -18.14 -21.85
CA GLY A 99 -7.58 -18.53 -22.81
C GLY A 99 -6.38 -17.58 -22.94
N VAL A 100 -6.43 -16.37 -22.36
CA VAL A 100 -5.26 -15.46 -22.34
C VAL A 100 -4.39 -15.78 -21.12
N ASN A 101 -3.16 -16.24 -21.36
CA ASN A 101 -2.15 -16.46 -20.33
C ASN A 101 -1.37 -15.14 -20.11
N TYR A 102 -1.28 -14.63 -18.88
CA TYR A 102 -0.59 -13.36 -18.57
C TYR A 102 0.92 -13.53 -18.32
N GLU A 103 1.43 -14.76 -18.31
CA GLU A 103 2.88 -15.05 -18.25
C GLU A 103 3.61 -14.28 -19.37
N TYR A 104 4.75 -13.67 -19.02
CA TYR A 104 5.61 -12.84 -19.89
C TYR A 104 5.10 -11.44 -20.28
N GLY A 105 3.97 -10.98 -19.73
CA GLY A 105 3.50 -9.61 -19.94
C GLY A 105 2.80 -9.42 -21.27
N VAL A 106 1.59 -9.98 -21.38
CA VAL A 106 0.70 -9.85 -22.54
C VAL A 106 0.12 -8.44 -22.70
N LEU A 107 0.19 -7.60 -21.67
CA LEU A 107 -0.12 -6.18 -21.80
C LEU A 107 0.96 -5.48 -22.62
N GLU A 108 0.53 -4.75 -23.66
CA GLU A 108 1.40 -3.83 -24.38
C GLU A 108 2.03 -2.83 -23.41
N HIS A 109 3.23 -2.37 -23.78
CA HIS A 109 4.06 -1.52 -22.94
C HIS A 109 3.32 -0.28 -22.37
N PRO A 110 2.48 0.45 -23.14
CA PRO A 110 1.74 1.61 -22.64
C PRO A 110 0.78 1.30 -21.48
N ALA A 111 0.13 0.13 -21.50
CA ALA A 111 -0.80 -0.27 -20.45
C ALA A 111 -0.08 -0.63 -19.14
N ARG A 112 1.11 -1.25 -19.22
CA ARG A 112 1.96 -1.48 -18.03
C ARG A 112 2.53 -0.17 -17.48
N THR A 113 2.88 0.78 -18.34
CA THR A 113 3.27 2.13 -17.92
C THR A 113 2.15 2.80 -17.13
N ALA A 114 0.91 2.75 -17.63
CA ALA A 114 -0.25 3.31 -16.95
C ALA A 114 -0.48 2.70 -15.55
N ILE A 115 -0.36 1.37 -15.41
CA ILE A 115 -0.44 0.70 -14.10
C ILE A 115 0.64 1.22 -13.14
N HIS A 116 1.91 1.23 -13.58
CA HIS A 116 3.03 1.62 -12.74
C HIS A 116 2.94 3.10 -12.34
N VAL A 117 2.63 4.00 -13.28
CA VAL A 117 2.43 5.43 -13.00
C VAL A 117 1.26 5.64 -12.04
N THR A 118 0.16 4.91 -12.19
CA THR A 118 -0.98 4.98 -11.25
C THR A 118 -0.57 4.58 -9.84
N HIS A 119 0.22 3.51 -9.69
CA HIS A 119 0.75 3.12 -8.39
C HIS A 119 1.69 4.18 -7.78
N ARG A 120 2.53 4.85 -8.60
CA ARG A 120 3.39 5.96 -8.16
C ARG A 120 2.57 7.17 -7.69
N ILE A 121 1.51 7.53 -8.41
CA ILE A 121 0.59 8.61 -8.01
C ILE A 121 -0.12 8.27 -6.71
N GLY A 122 -0.65 7.05 -6.58
CA GLY A 122 -1.26 6.58 -5.34
C GLY A 122 -0.28 6.56 -4.15
N ALA A 123 1.01 6.25 -4.40
CA ALA A 123 2.06 6.31 -3.39
C ALA A 123 2.28 7.74 -2.89
N LEU A 124 2.30 8.72 -3.80
CA LEU A 124 2.41 10.14 -3.45
C LEU A 124 1.22 10.61 -2.61
N ILE A 125 -0.02 10.27 -3.02
CA ILE A 125 -1.23 10.60 -2.26
C ILE A 125 -1.17 10.00 -0.85
N THR A 126 -0.79 8.72 -0.75
CA THR A 126 -0.64 8.00 0.52
C THR A 126 0.41 8.66 1.40
N PHE A 127 1.57 9.01 0.82
CA PHE A 127 2.67 9.67 1.54
C PHE A 127 2.25 11.03 2.10
N LEU A 128 1.63 11.88 1.27
CA LEU A 128 1.19 13.21 1.69
C LEU A 128 0.10 13.13 2.76
N PHE A 129 -0.90 12.27 2.57
CA PHE A 129 -2.01 12.15 3.52
C PHE A 129 -1.56 11.57 4.87
N LEU A 130 -0.83 10.44 4.86
CA LEU A 130 -0.35 9.82 6.10
C LEU A 130 0.74 10.67 6.76
N GLY A 131 1.61 11.32 5.98
CA GLY A 131 2.59 12.27 6.48
C GLY A 131 1.92 13.44 7.20
N TRP A 132 0.88 14.03 6.62
CA TRP A 132 0.06 15.05 7.27
C TRP A 132 -0.57 14.54 8.56
N LEU A 133 -1.20 13.35 8.54
CA LEU A 133 -1.85 12.77 9.73
C LEU A 133 -0.83 12.54 10.86
N VAL A 134 0.35 11.99 10.53
CA VAL A 134 1.44 11.79 11.49
C VAL A 134 1.86 13.13 12.09
N ILE A 135 2.17 14.13 11.27
CA ILE A 135 2.57 15.47 11.73
C ILE A 135 1.48 16.10 12.61
N ALA A 136 0.22 15.98 12.23
CA ALA A 136 -0.92 16.52 12.97
C ALA A 136 -1.07 15.87 14.36
N ILE A 137 -0.87 14.55 14.46
CA ILE A 137 -0.89 13.83 15.74
C ILE A 137 0.34 14.18 16.58
N LEU A 138 1.52 14.29 15.98
CA LEU A 138 2.74 14.69 16.69
C LEU A 138 2.63 16.10 17.27
N ARG A 139 2.08 17.05 16.52
CA ARG A 139 1.81 18.42 17.00
C ARG A 139 0.74 18.48 18.09
N ALA A 140 -0.23 17.58 18.05
CA ALA A 140 -1.23 17.46 19.10
C ALA A 140 -0.66 16.93 20.42
N GLY A 141 0.44 16.17 20.35
CA GLY A 141 1.03 15.50 21.48
C GLY A 141 0.14 14.38 22.06
N GLY A 142 0.54 13.88 23.22
CA GLY A 142 -0.26 12.92 24.00
C GLY A 142 -0.02 11.44 23.64
N PRO A 143 -0.97 10.56 24.01
CA PRO A 143 -0.74 9.11 24.10
C PRO A 143 -0.67 8.37 22.74
N LEU A 144 -0.80 9.10 21.63
CA LEU A 144 -0.71 8.58 20.26
C LEU A 144 0.64 8.85 19.57
N VAL A 145 1.52 9.65 20.17
CA VAL A 145 2.80 10.06 19.58
C VAL A 145 3.64 8.85 19.16
N GLY A 146 3.79 7.85 20.02
CA GLY A 146 4.56 6.64 19.69
C GLY A 146 4.00 5.86 18.50
N ALA A 147 2.67 5.78 18.37
CA ALA A 147 2.02 5.14 17.23
C ALA A 147 2.23 5.96 15.94
N ALA A 148 2.14 7.29 16.02
CA ALA A 148 2.40 8.17 14.89
C ALA A 148 3.85 8.10 14.41
N LEU A 149 4.83 8.05 15.33
CA LEU A 149 6.25 7.87 14.98
C LEU A 149 6.50 6.53 14.29
N LEU A 150 5.89 5.44 14.77
CA LEU A 150 6.00 4.13 14.12
C LEU A 150 5.44 4.16 12.70
N VAL A 151 4.23 4.71 12.51
CA VAL A 151 3.61 4.86 11.18
C VAL A 151 4.50 5.73 10.28
N GLY A 152 5.02 6.85 10.78
CA GLY A 152 5.90 7.75 10.03
C GLY A 152 7.21 7.08 9.60
N GLY A 153 7.86 6.35 10.51
CA GLY A 153 9.09 5.61 10.21
C GLY A 153 8.88 4.52 9.17
N LEU A 154 7.81 3.73 9.31
CA LEU A 154 7.45 2.70 8.33
C LEU A 154 7.07 3.29 6.97
N LEU A 155 6.39 4.45 6.95
CA LEU A 155 6.04 5.16 5.71
C LEU A 155 7.29 5.62 4.95
N LEU A 156 8.27 6.22 5.64
CA LEU A 156 9.54 6.63 5.04
C LEU A 156 10.32 5.43 4.49
N LEU A 157 10.39 4.34 5.26
CA LEU A 157 11.01 3.10 4.82
C LEU A 157 10.30 2.52 3.59
N GLN A 158 8.97 2.53 3.57
CA GLN A 158 8.17 2.03 2.46
C GLN A 158 8.47 2.78 1.16
N VAL A 159 8.50 4.11 1.21
CA VAL A 159 8.82 4.96 0.06
C VAL A 159 10.26 4.72 -0.41
N GLY A 160 11.21 4.65 0.52
CA GLY A 160 12.60 4.35 0.20
C GLY A 160 12.78 3.00 -0.49
N LEU A 161 12.11 1.95 0.01
CA LEU A 161 12.11 0.62 -0.62
C LEU A 161 11.40 0.62 -1.98
N GLY A 162 10.32 1.40 -2.13
CA GLY A 162 9.61 1.54 -3.40
C GLY A 162 10.46 2.17 -4.49
N ILE A 163 11.16 3.27 -4.17
CA ILE A 163 12.14 3.90 -5.06
C ILE A 163 13.31 2.94 -5.33
N GLY A 164 13.79 2.23 -4.29
CA GLY A 164 14.84 1.22 -4.42
C GLY A 164 14.48 0.09 -5.39
N ASN A 165 13.23 -0.37 -5.40
CA ASN A 165 12.76 -1.37 -6.37
C ASN A 165 12.87 -0.89 -7.82
N VAL A 166 12.71 0.42 -8.08
CA VAL A 166 12.88 0.98 -9.42
C VAL A 166 14.36 1.08 -9.76
N LEU A 167 15.14 1.80 -8.94
CA LEU A 167 16.53 2.13 -9.23
C LEU A 167 17.48 0.91 -9.23
N LEU A 168 17.13 -0.13 -8.46
CA LEU A 168 17.92 -1.36 -8.37
C LEU A 168 17.43 -2.47 -9.30
N HIS A 169 16.46 -2.17 -10.19
CA HIS A 169 15.90 -3.14 -11.14
C HIS A 169 15.22 -4.35 -10.47
N LEU A 170 14.38 -4.07 -9.48
CA LEU A 170 13.50 -5.04 -8.80
C LEU A 170 14.23 -6.25 -8.17
N PRO A 171 15.26 -6.05 -7.33
CA PRO A 171 15.91 -7.17 -6.66
C PRO A 171 14.92 -7.81 -5.68
N LEU A 172 14.86 -9.15 -5.69
CA LEU A 172 13.87 -9.92 -4.94
C LEU A 172 13.85 -9.57 -3.44
N THR A 173 15.02 -9.30 -2.85
CA THR A 173 15.14 -8.93 -1.44
C THR A 173 14.46 -7.60 -1.13
N VAL A 174 14.62 -6.58 -1.99
CA VAL A 174 13.99 -5.26 -1.82
C VAL A 174 12.50 -5.34 -2.08
N ALA A 175 12.08 -6.11 -3.10
CA ALA A 175 10.66 -6.32 -3.39
C ALA A 175 9.94 -7.03 -2.23
N THR A 176 10.58 -8.05 -1.65
CA THR A 176 10.06 -8.77 -0.48
C THR A 176 10.02 -7.87 0.76
N ALA A 177 11.09 -7.10 1.01
CA ALA A 177 11.14 -6.15 2.11
C ALA A 177 10.04 -5.07 1.96
N HIS A 178 9.82 -4.56 0.76
CA HIS A 178 8.76 -3.58 0.47
C HIS A 178 7.37 -4.12 0.80
N ASN A 179 7.09 -5.40 0.50
CA ASN A 179 5.83 -6.03 0.88
C ASN A 179 5.72 -6.27 2.40
N GLY A 180 6.81 -6.69 3.04
CA GLY A 180 6.85 -6.88 4.49
C GLY A 180 6.61 -5.57 5.25
N VAL A 181 7.25 -4.49 4.84
CA VAL A 181 7.07 -3.15 5.43
C VAL A 181 5.66 -2.62 5.14
N ALA A 182 5.07 -2.90 3.97
CA ALA A 182 3.66 -2.56 3.71
C ALA A 182 2.71 -3.23 4.72
N ALA A 183 2.94 -4.51 5.04
CA ALA A 183 2.15 -5.24 6.02
C ALA A 183 2.31 -4.67 7.44
N LEU A 184 3.54 -4.31 7.82
CA LEU A 184 3.82 -3.65 9.10
C LEU A 184 3.15 -2.27 9.18
N LEU A 185 3.21 -1.49 8.09
CA LEU A 185 2.55 -0.19 7.99
C LEU A 185 1.03 -0.34 8.14
N LEU A 186 0.42 -1.32 7.45
CA LEU A 186 -1.01 -1.63 7.58
C LEU A 186 -1.40 -1.91 9.03
N VAL A 187 -0.70 -2.83 9.71
CA VAL A 187 -1.08 -3.19 11.10
C VAL A 187 -0.80 -2.06 12.09
N SER A 188 0.22 -1.24 11.86
CA SER A 188 0.47 -0.04 12.67
C SER A 188 -0.66 0.99 12.53
N LEU A 189 -1.25 1.11 11.33
CA LEU A 189 -2.38 1.99 11.06
C LEU A 189 -3.70 1.42 11.60
N ILE A 190 -3.88 0.09 11.59
CA ILE A 190 -4.97 -0.60 12.31
C ILE A 190 -4.86 -0.33 13.81
N TYR A 191 -3.66 -0.42 14.39
CA TYR A 191 -3.43 -0.10 15.80
C TYR A 191 -3.77 1.35 16.13
N LEU A 192 -3.35 2.31 15.29
CA LEU A 192 -3.71 3.72 15.46
C LEU A 192 -5.24 3.93 15.43
N ASN A 193 -5.93 3.30 14.46
CA ASN A 193 -7.39 3.32 14.39
C ASN A 193 -8.02 2.69 15.64
N TYR A 194 -7.55 1.53 16.09
CA TYR A 194 -8.04 0.87 17.29
C TYR A 194 -7.95 1.79 18.52
N ARG A 195 -6.85 2.52 18.69
CA ARG A 195 -6.66 3.48 19.79
C ARG A 195 -7.62 4.66 19.73
N LEU A 196 -7.89 5.17 18.53
CA LEU A 196 -8.75 6.33 18.31
C LEU A 196 -10.22 5.98 18.50
N TRP A 197 -10.70 4.87 17.95
CA TRP A 197 -12.12 4.47 17.96
C TRP A 197 -12.60 3.92 19.30
N ARG A 198 -11.68 3.66 20.23
CA ARG A 198 -12.01 3.18 21.57
C ARG A 198 -12.46 4.34 22.45
N GLN A 199 -13.71 4.31 22.91
CA GLN A 199 -14.24 5.34 23.81
C GLN A 199 -13.67 5.15 25.22
N PRO A 200 -13.39 6.25 25.95
CA PRO A 200 -13.24 6.18 27.41
C PRO A 200 -14.59 5.74 27.98
N TYR A 201 -14.58 4.66 28.78
CA TYR A 201 -15.70 4.39 29.68
C TYR A 201 -15.61 5.33 30.88
#